data_AF-A0A918QVD2-F1
#
_entry.id   AF-A0A918QVD2-F1
#
_cell.length_a   1.000
_cell.length_b   1.000
_cell.length_c   1.000
_cell.angle_alpha   90.00
_cell.angle_beta   90.00
_cell.angle_gamma   90.00
#
_symmetry.space_group_name_H-M   'P 1'
#
loop_
_entity.id
_entity.type
_entity.pdbx_description
1 polymer ?
#
loop_
_entity_poly.entity_id
_entity_poly.type
_entity_poly.pdbx_seq_one_letter_code
_entity_poly.pdbx_strand_id
1 'polypeptide(L)'
;MKNREFMLAAIDEMVKSHSEHQKIGAILVKNDEIIGRGHKTDQVHAERMAITQAKENGHNVKKSTLYTTLEPCVYVGKGKIKSCSELIIEEKINQVVIGSYDPNSKVKRKGWKALRDARITLFDFDKDLHEDIIKKNEKGTIVFKEGYGPSNGARFDYKLNCGNFIIRETKDSNNQIVTRWTQKGINGIYAYAIHGVQVAKADYAESFDDIDEIHQFDFESHSVAMYVGEICIFKNDVMAVLIKIKEVKSGPRYGADETAVKIQWQTIKN
;
A
#
# COMPACT_ATOMS: atom_id res chain seq x y z
N MET A 1 -7.76 -31.18 -3.50
CA MET A 1 -7.96 -30.95 -4.95
C MET A 1 -8.92 -29.79 -5.21
N LYS A 2 -10.16 -29.77 -4.70
CA LYS A 2 -11.13 -28.69 -4.97
C LYS A 2 -10.74 -27.27 -4.52
N ASN A 3 -10.08 -27.10 -3.36
CA ASN A 3 -9.67 -25.77 -2.88
C ASN A 3 -8.75 -25.03 -3.86
N ARG A 4 -7.89 -25.78 -4.56
CA ARG A 4 -6.97 -25.24 -5.56
C ARG A 4 -7.74 -24.69 -6.76
N GLU A 5 -8.73 -25.43 -7.25
CA GLU A 5 -9.58 -25.03 -8.39
C GLU A 5 -10.37 -23.75 -8.07
N PHE A 6 -10.94 -23.66 -6.87
CA PHE A 6 -11.65 -22.45 -6.45
C PHE A 6 -10.73 -21.24 -6.26
N MET A 7 -9.49 -21.45 -5.81
CA MET A 7 -8.51 -20.36 -5.74
C MET A 7 -8.02 -19.94 -7.13
N LEU A 8 -7.82 -20.87 -8.06
CA LEU A 8 -7.53 -20.52 -9.47
C LEU A 8 -8.66 -19.66 -10.05
N ALA A 9 -9.92 -20.02 -9.78
CA ALA A 9 -11.06 -19.18 -10.18
C ALA A 9 -11.05 -17.79 -9.50
N ALA A 10 -10.56 -17.68 -8.26
CA ALA A 10 -10.37 -16.39 -7.61
C ALA A 10 -9.22 -15.58 -8.25
N ILE A 11 -8.16 -16.24 -8.70
CA ILE A 11 -7.08 -15.61 -9.49
C ILE A 11 -7.61 -15.12 -10.84
N ASP A 12 -8.49 -15.88 -11.50
CA ASP A 12 -9.13 -15.45 -12.75
C ASP A 12 -9.99 -14.20 -12.55
N GLU A 13 -10.74 -14.11 -11.44
CA GLU A 13 -11.43 -12.88 -11.06
C GLU A 13 -10.44 -11.75 -10.76
N MET A 14 -9.33 -12.02 -10.07
CA MET A 14 -8.29 -11.03 -9.78
C MET A 14 -7.74 -10.39 -11.06
N VAL A 15 -7.58 -11.15 -12.14
CA VAL A 15 -7.12 -10.63 -13.45
C VAL A 15 -8.10 -9.62 -14.05
N LYS A 16 -9.41 -9.76 -13.79
CA LYS A 16 -10.46 -8.84 -14.25
C LYS A 16 -10.52 -7.54 -13.44
N SER A 17 -9.78 -7.43 -12.33
CA SER A 17 -9.74 -6.22 -11.52
C SER A 17 -9.11 -5.05 -12.29
N HIS A 18 -9.83 -3.94 -12.36
CA HIS A 18 -9.37 -2.66 -12.91
C HIS A 18 -8.73 -1.74 -11.86
N SER A 19 -8.46 -2.24 -10.64
CA SER A 19 -7.83 -1.42 -9.61
C SER A 19 -6.38 -1.13 -9.97
N GLU A 20 -6.01 0.15 -10.01
CA GLU A 20 -4.63 0.67 -10.13
C GLU A 20 -3.78 0.41 -8.86
N HIS A 21 -4.39 -0.22 -7.87
CA HIS A 21 -3.80 -0.56 -6.59
C HIS A 21 -3.76 -2.09 -6.49
N GLN A 22 -4.10 -2.69 -5.36
CA GLN A 22 -4.07 -4.15 -5.28
C GLN A 22 -5.20 -4.75 -6.12
N LYS A 23 -4.88 -5.71 -6.98
CA LYS A 23 -5.88 -6.55 -7.63
C LYS A 23 -6.30 -7.64 -6.66
N ILE A 24 -7.61 -7.80 -6.49
CA ILE A 24 -8.16 -8.81 -5.58
C ILE A 24 -9.27 -9.53 -6.34
N GLY A 25 -9.30 -10.85 -6.22
CA GLY A 25 -10.40 -11.69 -6.69
C GLY A 25 -10.90 -12.55 -5.53
N ALA A 26 -12.19 -12.86 -5.58
CA ALA A 26 -12.87 -13.64 -4.56
C ALA A 26 -13.94 -14.55 -5.17
N ILE A 27 -14.06 -15.75 -4.61
CA ILE A 27 -15.04 -16.76 -4.98
C ILE A 27 -15.73 -17.23 -3.71
N LEU A 28 -17.05 -17.23 -3.71
CA LEU A 28 -17.86 -17.78 -2.64
C LEU A 28 -18.39 -19.15 -3.06
N VAL A 29 -18.12 -20.17 -2.25
CA VAL A 29 -18.47 -21.56 -2.54
C VAL A 29 -19.39 -22.12 -1.47
N LYS A 30 -20.40 -22.86 -1.88
CA LYS A 30 -21.24 -23.63 -0.97
C LYS A 30 -21.60 -24.95 -1.62
N ASN A 31 -21.50 -26.04 -0.86
CA ASN A 31 -21.74 -27.40 -1.37
C ASN A 31 -20.94 -27.72 -2.64
N ASP A 32 -19.67 -27.30 -2.67
CA ASP A 32 -18.77 -27.41 -3.84
C ASP A 32 -19.22 -26.68 -5.12
N GLU A 33 -20.19 -25.76 -5.02
CA GLU A 33 -20.62 -24.92 -6.12
C GLU A 33 -20.24 -23.46 -5.89
N ILE A 34 -19.78 -22.79 -6.96
CA ILE A 34 -19.53 -21.36 -6.93
C ILE A 34 -20.87 -20.64 -6.95
N ILE A 35 -21.22 -20.01 -5.84
CA ILE A 35 -22.46 -19.25 -5.67
C ILE A 35 -22.26 -17.74 -5.85
N GLY A 36 -21.01 -17.27 -5.85
CA GLY A 36 -20.69 -15.86 -6.04
C GLY A 36 -19.25 -15.63 -6.49
N ARG A 37 -19.04 -14.60 -7.28
CA ARG A 37 -17.76 -14.18 -7.85
C ARG A 37 -17.59 -12.68 -7.66
N GLY A 38 -16.36 -12.27 -7.41
CA GLY A 38 -16.07 -10.86 -7.26
C GLY A 38 -14.63 -10.54 -7.59
N HIS A 39 -14.43 -9.35 -8.15
CA HIS A 39 -13.12 -8.76 -8.35
C HIS A 39 -13.16 -7.32 -7.86
N LYS A 40 -12.02 -6.81 -7.40
CA LYS A 40 -11.95 -5.47 -6.86
C LYS A 40 -12.16 -4.43 -7.96
N THR A 41 -13.01 -3.45 -7.68
CA THR A 41 -13.18 -2.21 -8.43
C THR A 41 -12.78 -1.02 -7.57
N ASP A 42 -12.84 0.20 -8.12
CA ASP A 42 -12.53 1.41 -7.35
C ASP A 42 -13.45 1.64 -6.14
N GLN A 43 -14.67 1.08 -6.20
CA GLN A 43 -15.71 1.30 -5.19
C GLN A 43 -16.00 0.08 -4.32
N VAL A 44 -15.73 -1.14 -4.81
CA VAL A 44 -16.16 -2.38 -4.15
C VAL A 44 -15.03 -3.39 -4.09
N HIS A 45 -14.80 -3.94 -2.90
CA HIS A 45 -13.86 -5.03 -2.69
C HIS A 45 -14.42 -6.36 -3.23
N ALA A 46 -13.52 -7.25 -3.66
CA ALA A 46 -13.87 -8.52 -4.28
C ALA A 46 -14.77 -9.39 -3.37
N GLU A 47 -14.47 -9.47 -2.07
CA GLU A 47 -15.22 -10.29 -1.11
C GLU A 47 -16.66 -9.79 -0.97
N ARG A 48 -16.84 -8.46 -0.92
CA ARG A 48 -18.17 -7.84 -0.86
C ARG A 48 -18.95 -8.10 -2.14
N MET A 49 -18.30 -7.95 -3.30
CA MET A 49 -18.93 -8.22 -4.59
C MET A 49 -19.39 -9.68 -4.69
N ALA A 50 -18.55 -10.65 -4.31
CA ALA A 50 -18.90 -12.06 -4.33
C ALA A 50 -20.08 -12.41 -3.41
N ILE A 51 -20.10 -11.85 -2.20
CA ILE A 51 -21.20 -12.04 -1.23
C ILE A 51 -22.49 -11.40 -1.73
N THR A 52 -22.42 -10.17 -2.24
CA THR A 52 -23.58 -9.45 -2.78
C THR A 52 -24.17 -10.18 -3.98
N GLN A 53 -23.34 -10.58 -4.95
CA GLN A 53 -23.79 -11.33 -6.12
C GLN A 53 -24.49 -12.64 -5.73
N ALA A 54 -23.91 -13.39 -4.77
CA ALA A 54 -24.53 -14.63 -4.31
C ALA A 54 -25.92 -14.39 -3.72
N LYS A 55 -26.08 -13.33 -2.92
CA LYS A 55 -27.37 -12.96 -2.33
C LYS A 55 -28.38 -12.49 -3.36
N GLU A 56 -27.96 -11.68 -4.33
CA GLU A 56 -28.81 -11.21 -5.43
C GLU A 56 -29.32 -12.37 -6.29
N ASN A 57 -28.51 -13.42 -6.44
CA ASN A 57 -28.89 -14.67 -7.10
C ASN A 57 -29.74 -15.60 -6.21
N GLY A 58 -30.16 -15.15 -5.02
CA GLY A 58 -31.03 -15.92 -4.11
C GLY A 58 -30.32 -16.97 -3.27
N HIS A 59 -28.98 -17.01 -3.26
CA HIS A 59 -28.24 -17.97 -2.45
C HIS A 59 -28.12 -17.54 -0.98
N ASN A 60 -28.27 -18.50 -0.08
CA ASN A 60 -27.93 -18.31 1.32
C ASN A 60 -26.42 -18.50 1.54
N VAL A 61 -25.73 -17.41 1.85
CA VAL A 61 -24.26 -17.37 2.06
C VAL A 61 -23.80 -17.96 3.39
N LYS A 62 -24.68 -18.26 4.34
CA LYS A 62 -24.29 -18.84 5.64
C LYS A 62 -23.64 -20.21 5.47
N LYS A 63 -22.59 -20.48 6.26
CA LYS A 63 -21.78 -21.72 6.24
C LYS A 63 -21.15 -22.02 4.87
N SER A 64 -20.81 -20.97 4.11
CA SER A 64 -20.04 -21.06 2.87
C SER A 64 -18.55 -20.91 3.12
N THR A 65 -17.76 -21.24 2.11
CA THR A 65 -16.31 -21.06 2.06
C THR A 65 -15.98 -19.91 1.12
N LEU A 66 -15.29 -18.89 1.63
CA LEU A 66 -14.80 -17.79 0.80
C LEU A 66 -13.33 -18.04 0.42
N TYR A 67 -13.02 -17.98 -0.87
CA TYR A 67 -11.67 -17.98 -1.39
C TYR A 67 -11.35 -16.55 -1.81
N THR A 68 -10.27 -15.97 -1.29
CA THR A 68 -9.84 -14.60 -1.63
C THR A 68 -8.34 -14.58 -1.93
N THR A 69 -7.94 -13.85 -2.96
CA THR A 69 -6.51 -13.77 -3.34
C THR A 69 -5.69 -12.89 -2.39
N LEU A 70 -6.33 -12.02 -1.61
CA LEU A 70 -5.67 -11.16 -0.61
C LEU A 70 -6.40 -11.23 0.74
N GLU A 71 -5.65 -11.04 1.82
CA GLU A 71 -6.19 -10.97 3.19
C GLU A 71 -7.33 -9.95 3.31
N PRO A 72 -8.50 -10.35 3.85
CA PRO A 72 -9.62 -9.44 4.03
C PRO A 72 -9.29 -8.24 4.92
N CYS A 73 -9.68 -7.05 4.50
CA CYS A 73 -9.41 -5.84 5.27
C CYS A 73 -10.12 -5.83 6.62
N VAL A 74 -9.56 -5.10 7.59
CA VAL A 74 -10.13 -4.85 8.93
C VAL A 74 -10.50 -3.39 9.17
N TYR A 75 -10.20 -2.51 8.21
CA TYR A 75 -10.51 -1.10 8.30
C TYR A 75 -11.75 -0.77 7.48
N VAL A 76 -12.57 0.09 8.06
CA VAL A 76 -13.68 0.76 7.39
C VAL A 76 -13.06 1.92 6.59
N GLY A 77 -13.41 2.06 5.31
CA GLY A 77 -13.01 3.23 4.51
C GLY A 77 -13.63 4.53 5.05
N LYS A 78 -13.52 5.65 4.32
CA LYS A 78 -14.27 6.89 4.63
C LYS A 78 -15.78 6.65 4.42
N GLY A 79 -16.47 6.08 5.41
CA GLY A 79 -17.91 5.78 5.37
C GLY A 79 -18.36 4.82 6.47
N LYS A 80 -19.65 4.44 6.47
CA LYS A 80 -20.23 3.46 7.40
C LYS A 80 -20.17 2.00 6.89
N ILE A 81 -19.37 1.73 5.86
CA ILE A 81 -19.32 0.42 5.20
C ILE A 81 -18.41 -0.51 6.00
N LYS A 82 -18.98 -1.59 6.56
CA LYS A 82 -18.24 -2.62 7.30
C LYS A 82 -17.01 -3.10 6.53
N SER A 83 -15.93 -3.40 7.25
CA SER A 83 -14.75 -4.03 6.66
C SER A 83 -15.09 -5.41 6.07
N CYS A 84 -14.25 -5.95 5.19
CA CYS A 84 -14.49 -7.28 4.62
C CYS A 84 -14.50 -8.35 5.73
N SER A 85 -13.60 -8.26 6.71
CA SER A 85 -13.58 -9.19 7.85
C SER A 85 -14.89 -9.16 8.66
N GLU A 86 -15.40 -7.96 8.98
CA GLU A 86 -16.67 -7.81 9.70
C GLU A 86 -17.86 -8.34 8.89
N LEU A 87 -17.89 -8.07 7.58
CA LEU A 87 -18.93 -8.59 6.69
C LEU A 87 -18.93 -10.12 6.70
N ILE A 88 -17.77 -10.76 6.54
CA ILE A 88 -17.64 -12.22 6.53
C ILE A 88 -18.19 -12.83 7.84
N ILE A 89 -17.86 -12.22 8.99
CA ILE A 89 -18.32 -12.65 10.31
C ILE A 89 -19.84 -12.51 10.44
N GLU A 90 -20.40 -11.37 10.05
CA GLU A 90 -21.83 -11.10 10.10
C GLU A 90 -22.64 -12.04 9.22
N GLU A 91 -22.14 -12.33 8.02
CA GLU A 91 -22.76 -13.24 7.06
C GLU A 91 -22.66 -14.71 7.46
N LYS A 92 -21.96 -15.01 8.55
CA LYS A 92 -21.75 -16.36 9.11
C LYS A 92 -21.11 -17.30 8.08
N ILE A 93 -20.17 -16.77 7.30
CA ILE A 93 -19.24 -17.57 6.49
C ILE A 93 -18.33 -18.31 7.47
N ASN A 94 -18.21 -19.63 7.35
CA ASN A 94 -17.54 -20.47 8.34
C ASN A 94 -16.09 -20.80 7.96
N GLN A 95 -15.72 -20.60 6.70
CA GLN A 95 -14.43 -20.96 6.18
C GLN A 95 -13.89 -19.86 5.25
N VAL A 96 -12.61 -19.51 5.39
CA VAL A 96 -11.94 -18.58 4.48
C VAL A 96 -10.58 -19.14 4.08
N VAL A 97 -10.31 -19.14 2.78
CA VAL A 97 -9.02 -19.49 2.18
C VAL A 97 -8.37 -18.20 1.67
N ILE A 98 -7.19 -17.87 2.20
CA ILE A 98 -6.50 -16.60 1.93
C ILE A 98 -5.26 -16.89 1.10
N GLY A 99 -5.20 -16.35 -0.13
CA GLY A 99 -4.08 -16.57 -1.05
C GLY A 99 -2.81 -15.79 -0.70
N SER A 100 -2.91 -14.59 -0.14
CA SER A 100 -1.72 -13.84 0.30
C SER A 100 -2.05 -12.94 1.46
N TYR A 101 -1.07 -12.70 2.34
CA TYR A 101 -1.19 -11.68 3.37
C TYR A 101 -1.12 -10.29 2.74
N ASP A 102 -1.84 -9.33 3.33
CA ASP A 102 -1.77 -7.95 2.84
C ASP A 102 -0.35 -7.40 3.09
N PRO A 103 0.34 -6.85 2.06
CA PRO A 103 1.63 -6.20 2.24
C PRO A 103 1.55 -4.93 3.10
N ASN A 104 0.36 -4.33 3.24
CA ASN A 104 0.14 -3.17 4.11
C ASN A 104 0.26 -3.58 5.58
N SER A 105 1.29 -3.08 6.25
CA SER A 105 1.57 -3.33 7.69
C SER A 105 0.39 -3.04 8.61
N LYS A 106 -0.50 -2.13 8.23
CA LYS A 106 -1.71 -1.83 9.00
C LYS A 106 -2.71 -2.98 8.96
N VAL A 107 -2.82 -3.69 7.84
CA VAL A 107 -3.79 -4.78 7.63
C VAL A 107 -3.18 -6.14 7.92
N LYS A 108 -1.90 -6.31 7.58
CA LYS A 108 -1.16 -7.57 7.65
C LYS A 108 -1.44 -8.32 8.95
N ARG A 109 -1.96 -9.54 8.81
CA ARG A 109 -2.33 -10.48 9.88
C ARG A 109 -3.48 -10.05 10.79
N LYS A 110 -4.03 -8.84 10.65
CA LYS A 110 -5.16 -8.38 11.46
C LYS A 110 -6.48 -8.94 10.95
N GLY A 111 -6.67 -9.07 9.64
CA GLY A 111 -7.86 -9.71 9.05
C GLY A 111 -7.90 -11.18 9.41
N TRP A 112 -6.77 -11.86 9.22
CA TRP A 112 -6.58 -13.24 9.67
C TRP A 112 -6.90 -13.40 11.16
N LYS A 113 -6.39 -12.50 12.02
CA LYS A 113 -6.66 -12.53 13.45
C LYS A 113 -8.14 -12.32 13.77
N ALA A 114 -8.80 -11.34 13.16
CA ALA A 114 -10.21 -11.05 13.40
C ALA A 114 -11.11 -12.25 13.04
N LEU A 115 -10.86 -12.87 11.88
CA LEU A 115 -11.59 -14.06 11.43
C LEU A 115 -11.36 -15.25 12.39
N ARG A 116 -10.10 -15.48 12.80
CA ARG A 116 -9.77 -16.53 13.75
C ARG A 116 -10.44 -16.33 15.11
N ASP A 117 -10.40 -15.12 15.65
CA ASP A 117 -11.01 -14.78 16.94
C ASP A 117 -12.55 -14.96 16.88
N ALA A 118 -13.15 -14.75 15.71
CA ALA A 118 -14.55 -15.04 15.42
C ALA A 118 -14.86 -16.53 15.14
N ARG A 119 -13.89 -17.43 15.31
CA ARG A 119 -14.00 -18.89 15.10
C ARG A 119 -14.33 -19.31 13.67
N ILE A 120 -13.87 -18.53 12.70
CA ILE A 120 -13.88 -18.91 11.28
C ILE A 120 -12.67 -19.80 11.01
N THR A 121 -12.87 -20.93 10.32
CA THR A 121 -11.78 -21.83 9.94
C THR A 121 -10.97 -21.22 8.81
N LEU A 122 -9.66 -21.13 8.99
CA LEU A 122 -8.72 -20.61 8.01
C LEU A 122 -7.87 -21.78 7.50
N PHE A 123 -7.67 -21.87 6.19
CA PHE A 123 -6.90 -22.94 5.57
C PHE A 123 -5.54 -22.46 5.06
N ASP A 124 -4.57 -23.36 5.13
CA ASP A 124 -3.26 -23.21 4.50
C ASP A 124 -3.38 -23.28 2.98
N PHE A 125 -2.30 -22.86 2.32
CA PHE A 125 -2.32 -22.49 0.93
C PHE A 125 -1.17 -23.09 0.14
N ASP A 126 -1.42 -23.38 -1.14
CA ASP A 126 -0.43 -23.89 -2.07
C ASP A 126 0.62 -22.81 -2.37
N LYS A 127 1.87 -23.10 -2.06
CA LYS A 127 3.00 -22.15 -2.18
C LYS A 127 3.15 -21.58 -3.61
N ASP A 128 2.91 -22.39 -4.64
CA ASP A 128 3.06 -21.95 -6.03
C ASP A 128 2.00 -20.92 -6.44
N LEU A 129 0.76 -21.09 -5.98
CA LEU A 129 -0.29 -20.09 -6.20
C LEU A 129 -0.04 -18.79 -5.44
N HIS A 130 0.70 -18.84 -4.32
CA HIS A 130 1.12 -17.66 -3.57
C HIS A 130 2.06 -16.78 -4.36
N GLU A 131 3.09 -17.41 -4.91
CA GLU A 131 4.06 -16.75 -5.76
C GLU A 131 3.37 -16.14 -6.99
N ASP A 132 2.40 -16.85 -7.57
CA ASP A 132 1.62 -16.37 -8.70
C ASP A 132 0.73 -15.15 -8.35
N ILE A 133 0.02 -15.20 -7.21
CA ILE A 133 -0.76 -14.06 -6.71
C ILE A 133 0.14 -12.85 -6.47
N ILE A 134 1.28 -13.03 -5.80
CA ILE A 134 2.24 -11.95 -5.55
C ILE A 134 2.71 -11.36 -6.87
N LYS A 135 3.19 -12.18 -7.80
CA LYS A 135 3.72 -11.74 -9.10
C LYS A 135 2.67 -10.98 -9.91
N LYS A 136 1.42 -11.46 -9.93
CA LYS A 136 0.31 -10.76 -10.60
C LYS A 136 -0.08 -9.45 -9.89
N ASN A 137 0.16 -9.35 -8.58
CA ASN A 137 -0.02 -8.14 -7.78
C ASN A 137 1.23 -7.26 -7.66
N GLU A 138 2.40 -7.62 -8.19
CA GLU A 138 3.62 -6.80 -8.11
C GLU A 138 3.44 -5.44 -8.78
N LYS A 139 2.60 -5.36 -9.81
CA LYS A 139 2.21 -4.09 -10.45
C LYS A 139 1.20 -3.27 -9.63
N GLY A 140 0.43 -3.91 -8.74
CA GLY A 140 -0.67 -3.32 -7.98
C GLY A 140 -0.41 -3.14 -6.48
N THR A 141 0.64 -3.74 -5.95
CA THR A 141 1.06 -3.52 -4.56
C THR A 141 1.57 -2.09 -4.48
N ILE A 142 0.74 -1.17 -3.99
CA ILE A 142 1.16 0.20 -3.70
C ILE A 142 2.19 0.16 -2.55
N VAL A 143 3.42 -0.11 -2.93
CA VAL A 143 4.50 0.70 -2.44
C VAL A 143 4.47 1.89 -3.39
N PHE A 144 4.02 3.06 -2.93
CA PHE A 144 4.27 4.30 -3.67
C PHE A 144 5.80 4.41 -3.71
N LYS A 145 6.42 3.89 -4.77
CA LYS A 145 7.86 3.92 -5.00
C LYS A 145 8.25 5.14 -5.81
N GLU A 146 7.29 5.74 -6.51
CA GLU A 146 7.56 6.87 -7.36
C GLU A 146 6.40 7.87 -7.46
N GLY A 147 6.72 9.08 -7.87
CA GLY A 147 5.81 10.17 -8.15
C GLY A 147 6.27 10.98 -9.36
N TYR A 148 5.31 11.65 -10.01
CA TYR A 148 5.55 12.40 -11.25
C TYR A 148 4.98 13.82 -11.18
N GLY A 149 5.55 14.69 -11.99
CA GLY A 149 5.10 16.06 -12.19
C GLY A 149 5.98 17.10 -11.48
N PRO A 150 5.92 18.37 -11.95
CA PRO A 150 6.75 19.45 -11.44
C PRO A 150 6.41 19.86 -10.00
N SER A 151 5.18 19.59 -9.55
CA SER A 151 4.74 19.77 -8.17
C SER A 151 3.63 18.79 -7.85
N ASN A 152 3.76 18.02 -6.76
CA ASN A 152 2.78 17.03 -6.33
C ASN A 152 3.05 16.59 -4.87
N GLY A 153 2.39 15.53 -4.40
CA GLY A 153 2.67 14.94 -3.10
C GLY A 153 2.37 13.45 -3.07
N ALA A 154 3.01 12.74 -2.14
CA ALA A 154 2.84 11.31 -1.96
C ALA A 154 2.86 10.94 -0.49
N ARG A 155 2.17 9.84 -0.17
CA ARG A 155 2.27 9.20 1.13
C ARG A 155 2.75 7.77 0.93
N PHE A 156 3.86 7.40 1.56
CA PHE A 156 4.45 6.07 1.40
C PHE A 156 4.98 5.53 2.74
N ASP A 157 5.23 4.21 2.75
CA ASP A 157 5.86 3.52 3.88
C ASP A 157 7.38 3.51 3.68
N TYR A 158 8.11 4.20 4.55
CA TYR A 158 9.57 4.34 4.43
C TYR A 158 10.35 3.07 4.82
N LYS A 159 9.70 2.01 5.32
CA LYS A 159 10.33 0.69 5.49
C LYS A 159 10.27 -0.16 4.22
N LEU A 160 9.38 0.15 3.28
CA LEU A 160 9.29 -0.54 2.00
C LEU A 160 10.29 0.06 1.00
N ASN A 161 10.64 -0.71 -0.05
CA ASN A 161 11.58 -0.28 -1.10
C ASN A 161 12.93 0.24 -0.57
N CYS A 162 13.41 -0.31 0.56
CA CYS A 162 14.56 0.24 1.27
C CYS A 162 14.43 1.76 1.45
N GLY A 163 13.24 2.23 1.85
CA GLY A 163 12.83 3.64 2.00
C GLY A 163 13.12 4.56 0.84
N ASN A 164 13.31 4.01 -0.36
CA ASN A 164 13.51 4.79 -1.57
C ASN A 164 12.18 5.27 -2.15
N PHE A 165 12.12 6.53 -2.53
CA PHE A 165 11.03 7.12 -3.30
C PHE A 165 11.59 7.94 -4.47
N ILE A 166 11.14 7.64 -5.69
CA ILE A 166 11.64 8.20 -6.94
C ILE A 166 10.74 9.35 -7.38
N ILE A 167 11.30 10.49 -7.75
CA ILE A 167 10.54 11.60 -8.33
C ILE A 167 11.05 11.86 -9.74
N ARG A 168 10.12 11.98 -10.69
CA ARG A 168 10.39 12.30 -12.10
C ARG A 168 9.52 13.47 -12.55
N GLU A 169 9.94 14.17 -13.60
CA GLU A 169 9.12 15.23 -14.20
C GLU A 169 7.89 14.65 -14.92
N THR A 170 8.08 13.57 -15.68
CA THR A 170 7.01 12.82 -16.35
C THR A 170 7.24 11.32 -16.19
N LYS A 171 6.23 10.50 -16.49
CA LYS A 171 6.33 9.03 -16.40
C LYS A 171 7.41 8.45 -17.30
N ASP A 172 7.63 9.05 -18.47
CA ASP A 172 8.57 8.59 -19.49
C ASP A 172 9.94 9.30 -19.41
N SER A 173 10.14 10.19 -18.41
CA SER A 173 11.40 10.90 -18.26
C SER A 173 12.50 10.00 -17.71
N ASN A 174 13.67 10.06 -18.37
CA ASN A 174 14.90 9.45 -17.88
C ASN A 174 15.48 10.22 -16.68
N ASN A 175 15.15 11.50 -16.54
CA ASN A 175 15.62 12.32 -15.43
C ASN A 175 14.81 12.01 -14.18
N GLN A 176 15.51 11.61 -13.12
CA GLN A 176 14.91 11.21 -11.86
C GLN A 176 15.78 11.64 -10.68
N ILE A 177 15.15 11.76 -9.52
CA ILE A 177 15.84 11.78 -8.24
C ILE A 177 15.32 10.64 -7.37
N VAL A 178 16.24 9.93 -6.71
CA VAL A 178 15.89 8.87 -5.77
C VAL A 178 16.13 9.40 -4.37
N THR A 179 15.06 9.56 -3.61
CA THR A 179 15.10 10.04 -2.22
C THR A 179 15.12 8.85 -1.27
N ARG A 180 15.85 8.93 -0.15
CA ARG A 180 15.96 7.85 0.84
C ARG A 180 15.49 8.34 2.21
N TRP A 181 14.59 7.59 2.82
CA TRP A 181 13.97 7.95 4.09
C TRP A 181 14.13 6.84 5.13
N THR A 182 14.45 7.18 6.39
CA THR A 182 14.51 6.20 7.49
C THR A 182 13.94 6.76 8.79
N GLN A 183 13.69 5.88 9.75
CA GLN A 183 13.15 6.26 11.05
C GLN A 183 14.15 7.08 11.87
N LYS A 184 13.69 8.19 12.46
CA LYS A 184 14.46 8.97 13.44
C LYS A 184 13.97 8.80 14.88
N GLY A 185 12.66 8.66 15.09
CA GLY A 185 12.01 8.68 16.41
C GLY A 185 10.62 9.28 16.31
N ILE A 186 9.97 9.61 17.44
CA ILE A 186 8.59 10.15 17.45
C ILE A 186 8.50 11.41 16.56
N ASN A 187 7.58 11.38 15.59
CA ASN A 187 7.27 12.47 14.66
C ASN A 187 8.44 12.99 13.79
N GLY A 188 9.57 12.27 13.76
CA GLY A 188 10.76 12.63 12.99
C GLY A 188 11.13 11.56 11.97
N ILE A 189 11.69 12.00 10.86
CA ILE A 189 12.22 11.14 9.80
C ILE A 189 13.61 11.63 9.38
N TYR A 190 14.50 10.72 9.01
CA TYR A 190 15.75 11.09 8.39
C TYR A 190 15.63 11.03 6.88
N ALA A 191 16.16 12.05 6.21
CA ALA A 191 16.39 12.10 4.78
C ALA A 191 17.89 11.83 4.53
N TYR A 192 18.23 10.85 3.69
CA TYR A 192 19.62 10.41 3.49
C TYR A 192 20.12 10.73 2.10
N ALA A 193 21.39 11.16 2.02
CA ALA A 193 22.14 11.11 0.79
C ALA A 193 22.38 9.63 0.40
N ILE A 194 22.38 9.37 -0.91
CA ILE A 194 22.72 8.07 -1.48
C ILE A 194 23.67 8.29 -2.66
N HIS A 195 24.19 7.21 -3.25
CA HIS A 195 25.12 7.35 -4.36
C HIS A 195 24.53 8.19 -5.51
N GLY A 196 25.19 9.29 -5.86
CA GLY A 196 24.76 10.23 -6.90
C GLY A 196 23.62 11.18 -6.50
N VAL A 197 23.16 11.18 -5.25
CA VAL A 197 22.12 12.10 -4.76
C VAL A 197 22.52 12.69 -3.42
N GLN A 198 22.62 14.00 -3.36
CA GLN A 198 22.92 14.75 -2.15
C GLN A 198 21.64 15.24 -1.47
N VAL A 199 21.72 15.52 -0.17
CA VAL A 199 20.61 16.07 0.61
C VAL A 199 21.07 17.25 1.47
N ALA A 200 20.24 18.27 1.57
CA ALA A 200 20.42 19.40 2.48
C ALA A 200 19.10 19.74 3.17
N LYS A 201 19.18 20.39 4.33
CA LYS A 201 18.00 20.90 5.03
C LYS A 201 17.88 22.41 4.78
N ALA A 202 16.66 22.87 4.53
CA ALA A 202 16.37 24.29 4.41
C ALA A 202 15.80 24.80 5.75
N ASP A 203 16.68 25.00 6.72
CA ASP A 203 16.31 25.28 8.12
C ASP A 203 15.51 26.58 8.32
N TYR A 204 15.61 27.55 7.40
CA TYR A 204 14.91 28.83 7.48
C TYR A 204 13.60 28.87 6.69
N ALA A 205 13.36 27.89 5.80
CA ALA A 205 12.27 27.94 4.83
C ALA A 205 10.97 27.36 5.40
N GLU A 206 9.90 28.15 5.39
CA GLU A 206 8.55 27.70 5.70
C GLU A 206 7.79 27.28 4.43
N SER A 207 8.14 27.84 3.29
CA SER A 207 7.52 27.59 1.99
C SER A 207 8.57 27.28 0.91
N PHE A 208 8.14 26.72 -0.22
CA PHE A 208 9.05 26.55 -1.36
C PHE A 208 9.47 27.88 -1.98
N ASP A 209 8.64 28.92 -1.83
CA ASP A 209 8.90 30.26 -2.36
C ASP A 209 9.95 31.01 -1.54
N ASP A 210 10.34 30.50 -0.37
CA ASP A 210 11.42 31.07 0.45
C ASP A 210 12.81 30.62 -0.05
N ILE A 211 12.86 29.72 -1.03
CA ILE A 211 14.10 29.10 -1.53
C ILE A 211 14.38 29.62 -2.94
N ASP A 212 15.15 30.71 -3.00
CA ASP A 212 15.53 31.35 -4.26
C ASP A 212 16.71 30.66 -4.95
N GLU A 213 17.70 30.18 -4.18
CA GLU A 213 18.97 29.64 -4.69
C GLU A 213 19.40 28.38 -3.93
N ILE A 214 19.31 27.21 -4.58
CA ILE A 214 19.61 25.92 -3.93
C ILE A 214 21.12 25.67 -3.74
N HIS A 215 21.98 26.37 -4.46
CA HIS A 215 23.43 26.11 -4.41
C HIS A 215 24.09 26.63 -3.13
N GLN A 216 23.39 27.46 -2.35
CA GLN A 216 23.90 28.02 -1.10
C GLN A 216 23.74 27.09 0.11
N PHE A 217 23.01 25.97 -0.03
CA PHE A 217 22.81 25.02 1.05
C PHE A 217 24.01 24.06 1.20
N ASP A 218 24.23 23.60 2.43
CA ASP A 218 25.25 22.61 2.74
C ASP A 218 24.76 21.19 2.41
N PHE A 219 25.42 20.58 1.41
CA PHE A 219 25.17 19.22 0.93
C PHE A 219 26.24 18.20 1.36
N GLU A 220 27.10 18.54 2.32
CA GLU A 220 28.15 17.64 2.84
C GLU A 220 27.58 16.58 3.79
N SER A 221 26.39 16.83 4.33
CA SER A 221 25.72 15.92 5.26
C SER A 221 25.23 14.64 4.56
N HIS A 222 25.56 13.49 5.15
CA HIS A 222 25.07 12.18 4.69
C HIS A 222 23.59 11.95 5.03
N SER A 223 23.06 12.70 6.01
CA SER A 223 21.66 12.64 6.39
C SER A 223 21.22 13.92 7.11
N VAL A 224 19.97 14.32 6.92
CA VAL A 224 19.35 15.42 7.64
C VAL A 224 18.11 14.94 8.40
N ALA A 225 17.92 15.48 9.60
CA ALA A 225 16.76 15.20 10.44
C ALA A 225 15.61 16.14 10.06
N MET A 226 14.45 15.55 9.76
CA MET A 226 13.27 16.25 9.28
C MET A 226 12.05 16.01 10.18
N TYR A 227 11.27 17.07 10.38
CA TYR A 227 10.01 17.10 11.11
C TYR A 227 8.88 17.68 10.25
N VAL A 228 7.64 17.49 10.69
CA VAL A 228 6.46 18.00 9.98
C VAL A 228 6.56 19.52 9.83
N GLY A 229 6.40 20.01 8.59
CA GLY A 229 6.50 21.42 8.24
C GLY A 229 7.86 21.79 7.63
N GLU A 230 8.92 21.06 7.92
CA GLU A 230 10.26 21.39 7.43
C GLU A 230 10.47 20.98 5.97
N ILE A 231 11.45 21.64 5.34
CA ILE A 231 11.81 21.45 3.93
C ILE A 231 13.25 20.93 3.81
N CYS A 232 13.46 19.93 2.98
CA CYS A 232 14.78 19.47 2.56
C CYS A 232 14.90 19.50 1.04
N ILE A 233 16.13 19.54 0.57
CA ILE A 233 16.48 19.59 -0.83
C ILE A 233 17.22 18.29 -1.15
N PHE A 234 16.78 17.58 -2.17
CA PHE A 234 17.56 16.54 -2.80
C PHE A 234 18.07 17.04 -4.13
N LYS A 235 19.34 16.78 -4.47
CA LYS A 235 19.86 17.08 -5.81
C LYS A 235 20.80 16.02 -6.36
N ASN A 236 20.85 15.94 -7.68
CA ASN A 236 21.93 15.28 -8.43
C ASN A 236 22.42 16.23 -9.54
N ASP A 237 23.25 15.72 -10.44
CA ASP A 237 23.84 16.52 -11.52
C ASP A 237 22.80 17.01 -12.55
N VAL A 238 21.60 16.44 -12.56
CA VAL A 238 20.59 16.67 -13.61
C VAL A 238 19.40 17.48 -13.11
N MET A 239 19.01 17.33 -11.84
CA MET A 239 17.87 18.01 -11.27
C MET A 239 17.96 18.15 -9.75
N ALA A 240 17.15 19.06 -9.21
CA ALA A 240 16.91 19.18 -7.79
C ALA A 240 15.42 19.10 -7.46
N VAL A 241 15.10 18.74 -6.23
CA VAL A 241 13.73 18.64 -5.73
C VAL A 241 13.66 19.20 -4.31
N LEU A 242 12.80 20.20 -4.13
CA LEU A 242 12.39 20.68 -2.81
C LEU A 242 11.31 19.75 -2.27
N ILE A 243 11.45 19.32 -1.01
CA ILE A 243 10.52 18.39 -0.38
C ILE A 243 10.11 18.91 0.99
N LYS A 244 8.80 19.14 1.15
CA LYS A 244 8.18 19.53 2.43
C LYS A 244 7.54 18.32 3.11
N ILE A 245 7.84 18.12 4.38
CA ILE A 245 7.21 17.06 5.18
C ILE A 245 5.82 17.51 5.62
N LYS A 246 4.79 16.76 5.22
CA LYS A 246 3.39 17.04 5.57
C LYS A 246 2.86 16.19 6.71
N GLU A 247 3.44 15.01 6.90
CA GLU A 247 3.09 14.10 7.99
C GLU A 247 4.21 13.09 8.21
N VAL A 248 4.51 12.77 9.47
CA VAL A 248 5.36 11.63 9.83
C VAL A 248 4.61 10.78 10.85
N LYS A 249 4.44 9.50 10.53
CA LYS A 249 4.06 8.45 11.47
C LYS A 249 5.26 7.54 11.64
N SER A 250 6.08 7.86 12.62
CA SER A 250 7.24 7.09 13.04
C SER A 250 7.06 6.74 14.51
N GLY A 251 6.92 5.44 14.78
CA GLY A 251 6.79 5.00 16.17
C GLY A 251 8.05 5.32 17.00
N PRO A 252 7.97 5.18 18.33
CA PRO A 252 9.02 5.63 19.24
C PRO A 252 10.33 4.84 19.14
N ARG A 253 10.32 3.65 18.52
CA ARG A 253 11.47 2.74 18.44
C ARG A 253 11.54 2.07 17.07
N TYR A 254 12.77 1.71 16.67
CA TYR A 254 13.02 0.91 15.48
C TYR A 254 12.18 -0.37 15.52
N GLY A 255 11.41 -0.63 14.45
CA GLY A 255 10.50 -1.78 14.38
C GLY A 255 9.02 -1.50 14.70
N ALA A 256 8.65 -0.29 15.14
CA ALA A 256 7.24 0.05 15.38
C ALA A 256 6.35 -0.01 14.12
N ASP A 257 5.05 -0.29 14.30
CA ASP A 257 4.07 -0.48 13.22
C ASP A 257 3.74 0.81 12.44
N GLU A 258 4.10 1.97 12.99
CA GLU A 258 3.90 3.28 12.35
C GLU A 258 5.13 3.68 11.53
N THR A 259 4.96 3.65 10.21
CA THR A 259 6.07 3.70 9.23
C THR A 259 5.81 4.62 8.04
N ALA A 260 4.86 5.54 8.15
CA ALA A 260 4.41 6.33 7.01
C ALA A 260 4.99 7.74 7.02
N VAL A 261 5.35 8.25 5.85
CA VAL A 261 5.65 9.67 5.64
C VAL A 261 4.76 10.20 4.52
N LYS A 262 4.29 11.45 4.68
CA LYS A 262 3.64 12.21 3.62
C LYS A 262 4.54 13.37 3.25
N ILE A 263 4.88 13.46 1.97
CA ILE A 263 5.68 14.53 1.41
C ILE A 263 4.88 15.32 0.38
N GLN A 264 5.26 16.58 0.20
CA GLN A 264 4.93 17.40 -0.96
C GLN A 264 6.25 17.79 -1.60
N TRP A 265 6.31 17.87 -2.92
CA TRP A 265 7.53 18.25 -3.62
C TRP A 265 7.30 19.28 -4.72
N GLN A 266 8.39 19.94 -5.08
CA GLN A 266 8.51 20.79 -6.26
C GLN A 266 9.87 20.52 -6.92
N THR A 267 9.88 20.23 -8.21
CA THR A 267 11.12 20.01 -8.97
C THR A 267 11.70 21.34 -9.41
N ILE A 268 13.02 21.46 -9.32
CA ILE A 268 13.81 22.56 -9.87
C ILE A 268 14.66 21.99 -11.01
N LYS A 269 14.60 22.62 -12.17
CA LYS A 269 15.54 22.34 -13.25
C LYS A 269 16.84 23.07 -12.91
N ASN A 270 17.93 22.32 -12.82
CA ASN A 270 19.28 22.90 -12.75
C ASN A 270 19.54 23.75 -14.00
#